data_AF-A0A7W0C9C8-F1
#
_entry.id   AF-A0A7W0C9C8-F1
#
_cell.length_a   1.000
_cell.length_b   1.000
_cell.length_c   1.000
_cell.angle_alpha   90.00
_cell.angle_beta   90.00
_cell.angle_gamma   90.00
#
_symmetry.space_group_name_H-M   'P 1'
#
loop_
_entity.id
_entity.type
_entity.pdbx_description
1 polymer ?
#
loop_
_entity_poly.entity_id
_entity_poly.type
_entity_poly.pdbx_seq_one_letter_code
_entity_poly.pdbx_strand_id
1 'polypeptide(L)'
;MDEKEISVQQQEKNKNQNMASDYHDDEISLIDLMIALKRRKWLIAGVTIACLIAGLAFWSTQSRQECYVTSIEIGRYLNENNETERIEAREAVEIRLRNAILPSLRNELIDNTEKTLNGLPKVNIRVPEEEDTGDFVFLKSITNPNDKEIVGSLHQGILDRLSEHHERRFNIYKQQFSFLTDVIKIL
;
A
#
# COMPACT_ATOMS: atom_id res chain seq x y z
N MET A 1 -36.21 -39.14 -70.73
CA MET A 1 -37.33 -38.61 -69.96
C MET A 1 -37.93 -39.74 -69.14
N ASP A 2 -38.15 -39.69 -67.84
CA ASP A 2 -37.65 -38.87 -66.73
C ASP A 2 -38.31 -39.46 -65.48
N GLU A 3 -37.54 -40.16 -64.64
CA GLU A 3 -37.99 -40.54 -63.29
C GLU A 3 -36.89 -40.26 -62.26
N LYS A 4 -35.63 -40.36 -62.66
CA LYS A 4 -34.48 -40.02 -61.81
C LYS A 4 -34.23 -38.52 -61.66
N GLU A 5 -34.57 -37.68 -62.64
CA GLU A 5 -34.37 -36.22 -62.49
C GLU A 5 -35.42 -35.57 -61.58
N ILE A 6 -36.66 -36.08 -61.57
CA ILE A 6 -37.77 -35.54 -60.78
C ILE A 6 -37.53 -35.77 -59.27
N SER A 7 -36.95 -36.93 -58.92
CA SER A 7 -36.68 -37.31 -57.53
C SER A 7 -35.49 -36.53 -56.91
N VAL A 8 -34.49 -36.17 -57.71
CA VAL A 8 -33.34 -35.36 -57.25
C VAL A 8 -33.74 -33.90 -57.04
N GLN A 9 -34.56 -33.32 -57.93
CA GLN A 9 -35.04 -31.95 -57.78
C GLN A 9 -35.99 -31.77 -56.58
N GLN A 10 -36.77 -32.79 -56.22
CA GLN A 10 -37.61 -32.76 -55.00
C GLN A 10 -36.80 -32.88 -53.71
N GLN A 11 -35.66 -33.59 -53.71
CA GLN A 11 -34.78 -33.65 -52.55
C GLN A 11 -34.03 -32.34 -52.32
N GLU A 12 -33.57 -31.65 -53.37
CA GLU A 12 -32.90 -30.35 -53.22
C GLU A 12 -33.86 -29.23 -52.78
N LYS A 13 -35.11 -29.25 -53.27
CA LYS A 13 -36.12 -28.25 -52.87
C LYS A 13 -36.52 -28.39 -51.40
N ASN A 14 -36.63 -29.61 -50.89
CA ASN A 14 -36.87 -29.86 -49.45
C ASN A 14 -35.66 -29.50 -48.59
N LYS A 15 -34.43 -29.71 -49.09
CA LYS A 15 -33.21 -29.34 -48.36
C LYS A 15 -33.05 -27.83 -48.22
N ASN A 16 -33.41 -27.07 -49.25
CA ASN A 16 -33.36 -25.60 -49.21
C ASN A 16 -34.50 -24.96 -48.42
N GLN A 17 -35.66 -25.61 -48.30
CA GLN A 17 -36.74 -25.11 -47.42
C GLN A 17 -36.39 -25.27 -45.93
N ASN A 18 -35.60 -26.27 -45.56
CA ASN A 18 -35.18 -26.49 -44.17
C ASN A 18 -34.00 -25.63 -43.71
N MET A 19 -33.27 -24.97 -44.64
CA MET A 19 -32.14 -24.08 -44.29
C MET A 19 -32.56 -22.62 -44.05
N ALA A 20 -33.76 -22.22 -44.50
CA ALA A 20 -34.24 -20.84 -44.36
C ALA A 20 -34.96 -20.57 -43.03
N SER A 21 -35.21 -21.58 -42.19
CA SER A 21 -35.96 -21.45 -40.93
C SER A 21 -35.09 -21.40 -39.67
N ASP A 22 -33.76 -21.51 -39.78
CA ASP A 22 -32.86 -21.68 -38.64
C ASP A 22 -32.20 -20.37 -38.17
N TYR A 23 -32.46 -19.25 -38.86
CA TYR A 23 -31.86 -17.93 -38.57
C TYR A 23 -32.79 -16.97 -37.79
N HIS A 24 -33.99 -17.42 -37.38
CA HIS A 24 -34.99 -16.59 -36.67
C HIS A 24 -35.10 -16.87 -35.16
N ASP A 25 -34.32 -17.81 -34.63
CA ASP A 25 -34.42 -18.25 -33.22
C ASP A 25 -33.31 -17.67 -32.29
N ASP A 26 -32.43 -16.81 -32.80
CA ASP A 26 -31.33 -16.21 -32.03
C ASP A 26 -31.68 -14.86 -31.35
N GLU A 27 -32.92 -14.38 -31.47
CA GLU A 27 -33.37 -13.22 -30.70
C GLU A 27 -33.66 -13.64 -29.25
N ILE A 28 -32.75 -13.28 -28.34
CA ILE A 28 -32.95 -13.43 -26.89
C ILE A 28 -34.16 -12.60 -26.48
N SER A 29 -35.34 -13.23 -26.39
CA SER A 29 -36.57 -12.58 -25.95
C SER A 29 -36.46 -12.18 -24.48
N LEU A 30 -36.40 -10.87 -24.22
CA LEU A 30 -36.36 -10.27 -22.88
C LEU A 30 -37.54 -10.71 -22.00
N ILE A 31 -38.67 -11.01 -22.62
CA ILE A 31 -39.89 -11.47 -21.94
C ILE A 31 -39.72 -12.88 -21.40
N ASP A 32 -39.10 -13.77 -22.17
CA ASP A 32 -38.86 -15.15 -21.74
C ASP A 32 -37.82 -15.20 -20.60
N LEU A 33 -36.77 -14.37 -20.66
CA LEU A 33 -35.83 -14.18 -19.56
C LEU A 33 -36.54 -13.74 -18.26
N MET A 34 -37.48 -12.80 -18.35
CA MET A 34 -38.23 -12.32 -17.19
C MET A 34 -39.15 -13.40 -16.59
N ILE A 35 -39.76 -14.24 -17.43
CA ILE A 35 -40.61 -15.37 -16.99
C ILE A 35 -39.73 -16.42 -16.29
N ALA A 36 -38.57 -16.75 -16.86
CA ALA A 36 -37.61 -17.67 -16.25
C ALA A 36 -37.11 -17.17 -14.88
N LEU A 37 -36.81 -15.86 -14.76
CA LEU A 37 -36.47 -15.23 -13.48
C LEU A 37 -37.59 -15.35 -12.44
N LYS A 38 -38.84 -15.07 -12.83
CA LYS A 38 -40.00 -15.19 -11.92
C LYS A 38 -40.23 -16.62 -11.45
N ARG A 39 -40.06 -17.60 -12.33
CA ARG A 39 -40.24 -19.03 -12.00
C ARG A 39 -39.15 -19.54 -11.06
N ARG A 40 -37.92 -19.05 -11.18
CA ARG A 40 -36.75 -19.46 -10.38
C ARG A 40 -36.37 -18.46 -9.28
N LYS A 41 -37.23 -17.51 -8.93
CA LYS A 41 -36.98 -16.45 -7.94
C LYS A 41 -36.42 -16.96 -6.60
N TRP A 42 -36.87 -18.14 -6.15
CA TRP A 42 -36.39 -18.75 -4.91
C TRP A 42 -34.99 -19.33 -5.03
N LEU A 43 -34.64 -19.92 -6.17
CA LEU A 43 -33.27 -20.37 -6.44
C LEU A 43 -32.32 -19.17 -6.52
N ILE A 44 -32.73 -18.11 -7.21
CA ILE A 44 -31.95 -16.87 -7.32
C ILE A 44 -31.76 -16.26 -5.93
N ALA A 45 -32.83 -16.12 -5.14
CA ALA A 45 -32.75 -15.61 -3.78
C ALA A 45 -31.84 -16.48 -2.89
N GLY A 46 -31.93 -17.81 -2.99
CA GLY A 46 -31.09 -18.73 -2.25
C GLY A 46 -29.60 -18.58 -2.59
N VAL A 47 -29.26 -18.49 -3.88
CA VAL A 47 -27.87 -18.26 -4.33
C VAL A 47 -27.38 -16.90 -3.88
N THR A 48 -28.18 -15.84 -4.00
CA THR A 48 -27.83 -14.50 -3.52
C THR A 48 -27.53 -14.49 -2.02
N ILE A 49 -28.40 -15.13 -1.21
CA ILE A 49 -28.19 -15.24 0.23
C ILE A 49 -26.93 -16.06 0.54
N ALA A 50 -26.70 -17.17 -0.16
CA ALA A 50 -25.50 -17.99 0.02
C ALA A 50 -24.22 -17.19 -0.30
N CYS A 51 -24.21 -16.41 -1.39
CA CYS A 51 -23.10 -15.51 -1.72
C CYS A 51 -22.91 -14.40 -0.67
N LEU A 52 -23.99 -13.82 -0.14
CA LEU A 52 -23.91 -12.83 0.93
C LEU A 52 -23.32 -13.41 2.21
N ILE A 53 -23.76 -14.60 2.62
CA ILE A 53 -23.22 -15.29 3.80
C ILE A 53 -21.75 -15.64 3.58
N ALA A 54 -21.38 -16.15 2.40
CA ALA A 54 -19.99 -16.44 2.06
C ALA A 54 -19.12 -15.17 2.08
N GLY A 55 -19.64 -14.06 1.55
CA GLY A 55 -18.96 -12.75 1.60
C GLY A 55 -18.79 -12.22 3.02
N LEU A 56 -19.80 -12.34 3.88
CA LEU A 56 -19.71 -11.93 5.28
C LEU A 56 -18.74 -12.81 6.08
N ALA A 57 -18.78 -14.12 5.87
CA ALA A 57 -17.83 -15.05 6.47
C ALA A 57 -16.39 -14.71 6.04
N PHE A 58 -16.18 -14.44 4.74
CA PHE A 58 -14.88 -14.01 4.23
C PHE A 58 -14.44 -12.68 4.83
N TRP A 59 -15.32 -11.67 4.89
CA TRP A 59 -15.02 -10.38 5.49
C TRP A 59 -14.59 -10.49 6.96
N SER A 60 -15.22 -11.37 7.73
CA SER A 60 -14.84 -11.61 9.13
C SER A 60 -13.44 -12.23 9.29
N THR A 61 -12.89 -12.88 8.26
CA THR A 61 -11.52 -13.43 8.30
C THR A 61 -10.45 -12.40 7.96
N GLN A 62 -10.84 -11.23 7.45
CA GLN A 62 -9.89 -10.21 7.05
C GLN A 62 -9.36 -9.45 8.27
N SER A 63 -8.08 -9.64 8.58
CA SER A 63 -7.42 -8.89 9.65
C SER A 63 -7.38 -7.40 9.31
N ARG A 64 -7.93 -6.58 10.20
CA ARG A 64 -7.87 -5.12 10.05
C ARG A 64 -6.42 -4.70 10.27
N GLN A 65 -5.82 -4.09 9.25
CA GLN A 65 -4.48 -3.52 9.32
C GLN A 65 -4.61 -2.00 9.30
N GLU A 66 -3.85 -1.33 10.17
CA GLU A 66 -3.77 0.11 10.23
C GLU A 66 -2.39 0.58 9.77
N CYS A 67 -2.38 1.69 9.04
CA CYS A 67 -1.17 2.31 8.51
C CYS A 67 -0.81 3.53 9.35
N TYR A 68 0.35 3.47 9.98
CA TYR A 68 0.93 4.55 10.78
C TYR A 68 2.04 5.21 9.98
N VAL A 69 1.99 6.54 9.86
CA VAL A 69 2.97 7.33 9.12
C VAL A 69 3.49 8.45 10.00
N THR A 70 4.80 8.59 10.10
CA THR A 70 5.47 9.71 10.77
C THR A 70 6.41 10.37 9.78
N SER A 71 6.27 11.69 9.61
CA SER A 71 7.18 12.52 8.82
C SER A 71 8.24 13.14 9.72
N ILE A 72 9.50 13.02 9.32
CA ILE A 72 10.65 13.58 10.02
C ILE A 72 11.28 14.62 9.11
N GLU A 73 11.35 15.86 9.54
CA GLU A 73 12.13 16.90 8.85
C GLU A 73 13.57 16.92 9.36
N ILE A 74 14.53 16.97 8.45
CA ILE A 74 15.95 17.09 8.79
C ILE A 74 16.27 18.55 9.05
N GLY A 75 16.84 18.81 10.22
CA GLY A 75 17.22 20.16 10.62
C GLY A 75 18.27 20.77 9.70
N ARG A 76 18.25 22.10 9.63
CA ARG A 76 19.18 22.93 8.86
C ARG A 76 19.90 23.91 9.77
N TYR A 77 21.11 24.31 9.38
CA TYR A 77 21.90 25.33 10.05
C TYR A 77 22.45 26.34 9.04
N LEU A 78 22.85 27.51 9.52
CA LEU A 78 23.48 28.54 8.69
C LEU A 78 24.99 28.33 8.69
N ASN A 79 25.59 28.25 7.49
CA ASN A 79 27.04 28.10 7.34
C ASN A 79 27.77 29.46 7.39
N GLU A 80 29.10 29.45 7.26
CA GLU A 80 29.96 30.65 7.29
C GLU A 80 29.61 31.68 6.20
N ASN A 81 29.02 31.22 5.10
CA ASN A 81 28.65 32.03 3.94
C ASN A 81 27.22 32.58 4.03
N ASN A 82 26.55 32.46 5.18
CA ASN A 82 25.12 32.74 5.35
C ASN A 82 24.21 31.87 4.44
N GLU A 83 24.66 30.70 4.03
CA GLU A 83 23.86 29.74 3.28
C GLU A 83 23.28 28.69 4.22
N THR A 84 22.08 28.20 3.90
CA THR A 84 21.43 27.17 4.71
C THR A 84 21.90 25.79 4.29
N GLU A 85 22.51 25.05 5.22
CA GLU A 85 23.01 23.69 5.01
C GLU A 85 22.26 22.69 5.91
N ARG A 86 22.18 21.44 5.48
CA ARG A 86 21.53 20.36 6.25
C ARG A 86 22.46 19.83 7.33
N ILE A 87 21.91 19.48 8.49
CA ILE A 87 22.69 18.83 9.56
C ILE A 87 23.29 17.49 9.08
N GLU A 88 22.53 16.73 8.28
CA GLU A 88 22.93 15.47 7.67
C GLU A 88 22.20 15.27 6.32
N ALA A 89 22.79 14.55 5.37
CA ALA A 89 22.14 14.22 4.10
C ALA A 89 20.97 13.23 4.31
N ARG A 90 19.92 13.29 3.49
CA ARG A 90 18.70 12.47 3.63
C ARG A 90 19.01 10.97 3.60
N GLU A 91 19.89 10.59 2.69
CA GLU A 91 20.33 9.22 2.45
C GLU A 91 21.15 8.70 3.64
N ALA A 92 21.98 9.57 4.24
CA ALA A 92 22.73 9.24 5.43
C ALA A 92 21.81 9.03 6.65
N VAL A 93 20.77 9.87 6.80
CA VAL A 93 19.73 9.68 7.82
C VAL A 93 18.99 8.36 7.60
N GLU A 94 18.59 8.03 6.37
CA GLU A 94 17.94 6.75 6.08
C GLU A 94 18.81 5.56 6.47
N ILE A 95 20.07 5.56 6.03
CA ILE A 95 21.03 4.47 6.33
C ILE A 95 21.19 4.32 7.84
N ARG A 96 21.33 5.43 8.57
CA ARG A 96 21.46 5.43 10.04
C ARG A 96 20.21 4.88 10.72
N LEU A 97 19.05 5.34 10.30
CA LEU A 97 17.76 4.86 10.80
C LEU A 97 17.64 3.35 10.59
N ARG A 98 17.95 2.87 9.38
CA ARG A 98 17.81 1.46 8.99
C ARG A 98 18.82 0.54 9.69
N ASN A 99 20.07 0.98 9.80
CA ASN A 99 21.17 0.09 10.19
C ASN A 99 21.58 0.22 11.66
N ALA A 100 21.31 1.36 12.31
CA ALA A 100 21.74 1.61 13.68
C ALA A 100 20.56 1.82 14.64
N ILE A 101 19.69 2.79 14.34
CA ILE A 101 18.64 3.21 15.29
C ILE A 101 17.52 2.16 15.39
N LEU A 102 16.95 1.74 14.26
CA LEU A 102 15.82 0.82 14.24
C LEU A 102 16.15 -0.56 14.83
N PRO A 103 17.27 -1.24 14.48
CA PRO A 103 17.60 -2.52 15.08
C PRO A 103 17.80 -2.44 16.59
N SER A 104 18.46 -1.38 17.07
CA SER A 104 18.70 -1.18 18.49
C SER A 104 17.41 -0.92 19.28
N LEU A 105 16.48 -0.11 18.75
CA LEU A 105 15.17 0.09 19.38
C LEU A 105 14.31 -1.16 19.38
N ARG A 106 14.36 -1.96 18.31
CA ARG A 106 13.63 -3.23 18.26
C ARG A 106 14.14 -4.21 19.30
N ASN A 107 15.45 -4.30 19.50
CA ASN A 107 16.03 -5.13 20.54
C ASN A 107 15.60 -4.67 21.93
N GLU A 108 15.65 -3.36 22.21
CA GLU A 108 15.18 -2.79 23.48
C GLU A 108 13.69 -3.08 23.73
N LEU A 109 12.84 -3.00 22.69
CA LEU A 109 11.43 -3.36 22.81
C LEU A 109 11.21 -4.85 23.05
N ILE A 110 12.05 -5.74 22.52
CA ILE A 110 11.97 -7.19 22.80
C ILE A 110 12.37 -7.46 24.25
N ASP A 111 13.37 -6.76 24.77
CA ASP A 111 13.78 -6.93 26.17
C ASP A 111 12.70 -6.41 27.13
N ASN A 112 11.97 -5.36 26.72
CA ASN A 112 10.92 -4.73 27.54
C ASN A 112 9.51 -5.31 27.31
N THR A 113 9.30 -6.12 26.28
CA THR A 113 7.99 -6.71 25.95
C THR A 113 8.19 -8.20 25.75
N GLU A 114 7.35 -9.07 26.32
CA GLU A 114 7.43 -10.54 26.13
C GLU A 114 7.21 -11.03 24.66
N LYS A 115 7.26 -10.12 23.69
CA LYS A 115 7.09 -10.38 22.26
C LYS A 115 8.41 -10.77 21.59
N THR A 116 8.32 -11.68 20.64
CA THR A 116 9.45 -12.03 19.76
C THR A 116 9.64 -11.01 18.62
N LEU A 117 10.80 -11.03 17.96
CA LEU A 117 11.12 -10.22 16.77
C LEU A 117 10.02 -10.18 15.71
N ASN A 118 9.32 -11.30 15.52
CA ASN A 118 8.25 -11.46 14.52
C ASN A 118 6.90 -10.89 15.00
N GLY A 119 6.73 -10.68 16.31
CA GLY A 119 5.55 -10.05 16.91
C GLY A 119 5.64 -8.53 16.99
N LEU A 120 6.78 -7.94 16.61
CA LEU A 120 6.94 -6.48 16.56
C LEU A 120 6.46 -5.90 15.22
N PRO A 121 5.88 -4.69 15.22
CA PRO A 121 5.52 -3.97 14.01
C PRO A 121 6.73 -3.80 13.07
N LYS A 122 6.50 -4.00 11.78
CA LYS A 122 7.51 -3.72 10.76
C LYS A 122 7.47 -2.23 10.41
N VAL A 123 8.59 -1.55 10.60
CA VAL A 123 8.80 -0.17 10.17
C VAL A 123 9.54 -0.17 8.84
N ASN A 124 9.00 0.52 7.85
CA ASN A 124 9.67 0.82 6.59
C ASN A 124 10.04 2.30 6.54
N ILE A 125 11.31 2.58 6.27
CA ILE A 125 11.82 3.95 6.13
C ILE A 125 11.85 4.27 4.63
N ARG A 126 11.33 5.42 4.25
CA ARG A 126 11.33 5.92 2.87
C ARG A 126 11.82 7.36 2.82
N VAL A 127 12.75 7.61 1.89
CA VAL A 127 13.14 8.96 1.48
C VAL A 127 12.51 9.22 0.12
N PRO A 128 11.81 10.35 -0.08
CA PRO A 128 11.32 10.75 -1.40
C PRO A 128 12.49 10.94 -2.37
N GLU A 129 12.37 10.39 -3.58
CA GLU A 129 13.39 10.52 -4.64
C GLU A 129 13.46 11.95 -5.19
N GLU A 130 12.33 12.66 -5.17
CA GLU A 130 12.25 14.05 -5.62
C GLU A 130 12.98 14.97 -4.64
N GLU A 131 13.86 15.84 -5.16
CA GLU A 131 14.53 16.87 -4.37
C GLU A 131 13.53 17.96 -3.90
N ASP A 132 12.44 18.15 -4.64
CA ASP A 132 11.40 19.14 -4.36
C ASP A 132 10.46 18.76 -3.20
N THR A 133 10.50 17.51 -2.71
CA THR A 133 9.64 17.08 -1.58
C THR A 133 10.17 17.55 -0.23
N GLY A 134 11.25 18.34 -0.19
CA GLY A 134 11.86 18.87 1.03
C GLY A 134 12.79 17.87 1.73
N ASP A 135 13.25 18.24 2.92
CA ASP A 135 14.23 17.47 3.70
C ASP A 135 13.56 16.46 4.62
N PHE A 136 12.59 15.72 4.07
CA PHE A 136 11.77 14.79 4.84
C PHE A 136 12.21 13.33 4.69
N VAL A 137 12.06 12.58 5.79
CA VAL A 137 12.15 11.12 5.84
C VAL A 137 10.86 10.59 6.45
N PHE A 138 10.26 9.58 5.83
CA PHE A 138 8.99 9.01 6.27
C PHE A 138 9.19 7.64 6.91
N LEU A 139 8.62 7.46 8.10
CA LEU A 139 8.47 6.16 8.75
C LEU A 139 7.06 5.64 8.47
N LYS A 140 6.96 4.44 7.92
CA LYS A 140 5.69 3.77 7.64
C LYS A 140 5.63 2.42 8.33
N SER A 141 4.62 2.21 9.17
CA SER A 141 4.37 0.94 9.84
C SER A 141 2.95 0.45 9.54
N ILE A 142 2.83 -0.81 9.16
CA ILE A 142 1.52 -1.46 8.96
C ILE A 142 1.40 -2.58 9.98
N THR A 143 0.39 -2.48 10.85
CA THR A 143 0.20 -3.45 11.95
C THR A 143 -1.26 -3.61 12.34
N ASN A 144 -1.54 -4.55 13.24
CA ASN A 144 -2.85 -4.71 13.87
C ASN A 144 -3.15 -3.50 14.77
N PRO A 145 -4.40 -2.98 14.81
CA PRO A 145 -4.83 -1.92 15.73
C PRO A 145 -4.39 -2.11 17.19
N ASN A 146 -4.29 -3.36 17.67
CA ASN A 146 -3.87 -3.67 19.03
C ASN A 146 -2.41 -3.29 19.33
N ASP A 147 -1.58 -3.09 18.30
CA ASP A 147 -0.16 -2.74 18.45
C ASP A 147 0.10 -1.24 18.31
N LYS A 148 -0.94 -0.41 18.33
CA LYS A 148 -0.86 1.06 18.19
C LYS A 148 0.16 1.68 19.15
N GLU A 149 0.12 1.27 20.41
CA GLU A 149 1.01 1.81 21.45
C GLU A 149 2.47 1.44 21.19
N ILE A 150 2.73 0.19 20.77
CA ILE A 150 4.08 -0.28 20.43
C ILE A 150 4.63 0.48 19.23
N VAL A 151 3.81 0.73 18.20
CA VAL A 151 4.21 1.55 17.05
C VAL A 151 4.53 2.98 17.48
N GLY A 152 3.69 3.55 18.35
CA GLY A 152 3.90 4.88 18.91
C GLY A 152 5.25 4.98 19.62
N SER A 153 5.52 4.06 20.55
CA SER A 153 6.79 4.01 21.29
C SER A 153 7.99 3.80 20.35
N LEU A 154 7.85 2.97 19.32
CA LEU A 154 8.92 2.74 18.35
C LEU A 154 9.20 3.99 17.50
N HIS A 155 8.16 4.65 16.98
CA HIS A 155 8.32 5.88 16.20
C HIS A 155 8.88 7.01 17.07
N GLN A 156 8.41 7.14 18.31
CA GLN A 156 8.93 8.14 19.25
C GLN A 156 10.40 7.87 19.60
N GLY A 157 10.77 6.63 19.92
CA GLY A 157 12.15 6.28 20.20
C GLY A 157 13.09 6.53 19.01
N ILE A 158 12.59 6.38 17.78
CA ILE A 158 13.34 6.75 16.56
C ILE A 158 13.57 8.27 16.53
N LEU A 159 12.52 9.06 16.77
CA LEU A 159 12.60 10.52 16.80
C LEU A 159 13.59 11.00 17.87
N ASP A 160 13.50 10.47 19.09
CA ASP A 160 14.33 10.89 20.21
C ASP A 160 15.82 10.64 19.93
N ARG A 161 16.16 9.44 19.46
CA ARG A 161 17.55 9.08 19.13
C ARG A 161 18.09 9.88 17.94
N LEU A 162 17.25 10.16 16.95
CA LEU A 162 17.65 10.99 15.82
C LEU A 162 17.85 12.46 16.24
N SER A 163 16.97 12.98 17.09
CA SER A 163 17.07 14.33 17.65
C SER A 163 18.35 14.51 18.46
N GLU A 164 18.63 13.58 19.38
CA GLU A 164 19.87 13.59 20.17
C GLU A 164 21.12 13.55 19.28
N HIS A 165 21.06 12.76 18.20
CA HIS A 165 22.14 12.70 17.22
C HIS A 165 22.35 14.05 16.50
N HIS A 166 21.27 14.65 16.01
CA HIS A 166 21.32 15.95 15.34
C HIS A 166 21.77 17.07 16.27
N GLU A 167 21.32 17.07 17.53
CA GLU A 167 21.75 18.03 18.54
C GLU A 167 23.26 17.93 18.78
N ARG A 168 23.79 16.71 18.91
CA ARG A 168 25.23 16.49 19.07
C ARG A 168 26.03 17.02 17.88
N ARG A 169 25.57 16.78 16.65
CA ARG A 169 26.22 17.30 15.43
C ARG A 169 26.14 18.82 15.35
N PHE A 170 24.97 19.38 15.62
CA PHE A 170 24.76 20.82 15.62
C PHE A 170 25.66 21.53 16.63
N ASN A 171 25.82 20.96 17.83
CA ASN A 171 26.72 21.49 18.85
C ASN A 171 28.19 21.47 18.41
N ILE A 172 28.63 20.43 17.68
CA ILE A 172 29.98 20.38 17.10
C ILE A 172 30.18 21.50 16.09
N TYR A 173 29.20 21.72 15.20
CA TYR A 173 29.27 22.83 14.24
C TYR A 173 29.35 24.17 14.96
N LYS A 174 28.47 24.41 15.94
CA LYS A 174 28.45 25.65 16.74
C LYS A 174 29.81 25.96 17.40
N GLN A 175 30.50 24.95 17.92
CA GLN A 175 31.83 25.12 18.53
C GLN A 175 32.85 25.60 17.50
N GLN A 176 32.88 25.02 16.29
CA GLN A 176 33.79 25.47 15.23
C GLN A 176 33.60 26.96 14.89
N PHE A 177 32.36 27.44 14.77
CA PHE A 177 32.07 28.86 14.52
C PHE A 177 32.51 29.77 15.66
N SER A 178 32.38 29.33 16.93
CA SER A 178 32.84 30.15 18.07
C SER A 178 34.36 30.36 18.07
N PHE A 179 35.15 29.34 17.69
CA PHE A 179 36.61 29.48 17.62
C PHE A 179 37.04 30.49 16.55
N LEU A 180 36.37 30.51 15.39
CA LEU A 180 36.69 31.47 14.33
C LEU A 180 36.38 32.91 14.74
N THR A 181 35.27 33.12 15.46
CA THR A 181 34.89 34.46 15.93
C THR A 181 35.85 34.99 16.99
N ASP A 182 36.37 34.12 17.87
CA ASP A 182 37.34 34.52 18.89
C ASP A 182 38.73 34.81 18.32
N VAL A 183 39.17 34.10 17.27
CA VAL A 183 40.43 34.40 16.58
C VAL A 183 40.39 35.77 15.88
N ILE A 184 39.25 36.13 15.28
CA ILE A 184 39.07 37.43 14.60
C ILE A 184 39.09 38.60 15.61
N LYS A 185 38.67 38.40 16.86
CA LYS A 185 38.71 39.45 17.90
C LYS A 185 40.10 39.73 18.47
N ILE A 186 41.08 38.85 18.22
CA ILE A 186 42.46 38.96 18.73
C ILE A 186 43.38 39.66 17.71
N LEU A 187 42.90 39.89 16.48
CA LEU A 187 43.55 40.65 15.40
C LEU A 187 43.01 42.08 15.32
#